data_AF-A0A7X2ING2-F1
#
_entry.id   AF-A0A7X2ING2-F1
#
_cell.length_a   1.000
_cell.length_b   1.000
_cell.length_c   1.000
_cell.angle_alpha   90.00
_cell.angle_beta   90.00
_cell.angle_gamma   90.00
#
_symmetry.space_group_name_H-M   'P 1'
#
loop_
_entity.id
_entity.type
_entity.pdbx_description
1 polymer ?
#
loop_
_entity_poly.entity_id
_entity_poly.type
_entity_poly.pdbx_seq_one_letter_code
_entity_poly.pdbx_strand_id
1 'polypeptide(L)'
;MQPGFISSLCSAIVCAGIIAACGISPAESGGGPAKPVSQTYVLAPGQTVNLAPNTTLKLDKVNDSRCRPGAVCVWKGYISFTFILTHGGQSSQFVLAEDMPNGSNNATQQGLKFTLGTLEPAEPTPLNAPPPAYKVSLRVDIS
;
A
#
# COMPACT_ATOMS: atom_id res chain seq x y z
N MET A 1 38.39 40.47 2.55
CA MET A 1 39.00 41.71 2.06
C MET A 1 39.74 41.39 0.75
N GLN A 2 39.35 42.09 -0.34
CA GLN A 2 40.01 42.23 -1.68
C GLN A 2 40.12 40.99 -2.62
N PRO A 3 40.22 41.20 -3.95
CA PRO A 3 39.42 42.06 -4.86
C PRO A 3 38.97 41.25 -6.12
N GLY A 4 37.92 41.60 -6.86
CA GLY A 4 37.79 42.77 -7.73
C GLY A 4 38.47 42.56 -9.09
N PHE A 5 37.74 42.08 -10.11
CA PHE A 5 38.12 42.18 -11.52
C PHE A 5 37.00 42.82 -12.34
N ILE A 6 37.45 43.70 -13.22
CA ILE A 6 36.75 44.79 -13.91
C ILE A 6 36.52 44.38 -15.37
N SER A 7 35.45 44.92 -15.98
CA SER A 7 35.35 45.24 -17.41
C SER A 7 35.28 44.08 -18.42
N SER A 8 34.24 44.03 -19.24
CA SER A 8 34.14 44.89 -20.43
C SER A 8 33.08 44.38 -21.41
N LEU A 9 32.35 45.34 -21.99
CA LEU A 9 31.83 45.40 -23.35
C LEU A 9 30.75 44.43 -23.86
N CYS A 10 29.58 45.04 -24.10
CA CYS A 10 28.83 45.06 -25.37
C CYS A 10 28.86 43.80 -26.24
N SER A 11 27.69 43.15 -26.35
CA SER A 11 27.19 42.85 -27.69
C SER A 11 25.67 42.78 -27.67
N ALA A 12 25.06 43.78 -28.30
CA ALA A 12 23.64 43.80 -28.62
C ALA A 12 23.40 42.78 -29.74
N ILE A 13 22.69 41.69 -29.43
CA ILE A 13 22.11 40.81 -30.44
C ILE A 13 20.60 40.85 -30.23
N VAL A 14 19.96 41.66 -31.06
CA VAL A 14 18.53 41.64 -31.33
C VAL A 14 18.26 40.35 -32.10
N CYS A 15 17.73 39.34 -31.42
CA CYS A 15 17.07 38.20 -32.05
C CYS A 15 15.57 38.32 -31.80
N ALA A 16 14.85 38.72 -32.84
CA ALA A 16 13.40 38.64 -32.92
C ALA A 16 12.96 37.17 -32.87
N GLY A 17 12.64 36.69 -31.66
CA GLY A 17 12.04 35.38 -31.43
C GLY A 17 10.53 35.50 -31.57
N ILE A 18 9.99 34.83 -32.58
CA ILE A 18 8.56 34.64 -32.81
C ILE A 18 8.00 33.91 -31.58
N ILE A 19 7.23 34.60 -30.73
CA ILE A 19 6.53 33.96 -29.62
C ILE A 19 5.38 33.17 -30.24
N ALA A 20 5.62 31.88 -30.44
CA ALA A 20 4.55 30.90 -30.58
C ALA A 20 3.72 30.97 -29.29
N ALA A 21 2.53 31.56 -29.38
CA ALA A 21 1.56 31.59 -28.30
C ALA A 21 1.08 30.14 -28.05
N CYS A 22 1.75 29.43 -27.15
CA CYS A 22 1.16 28.28 -26.49
C CYS A 22 -0.07 28.77 -25.74
N GLY A 23 -1.24 28.31 -26.18
CA GLY A 23 -2.49 28.53 -25.47
C GLY A 23 -2.37 28.01 -24.04
N ILE A 24 -2.26 28.93 -23.08
CA ILE A 24 -2.52 28.63 -21.68
C ILE A 24 -4.05 28.64 -21.56
N SER A 25 -4.63 27.45 -21.65
CA SER A 25 -5.97 27.24 -21.11
C SER A 25 -5.86 27.37 -19.58
N PRO A 26 -6.61 28.26 -18.92
CA PRO A 26 -6.73 28.19 -17.48
C PRO A 26 -7.33 26.83 -17.15
N ALA A 27 -6.57 25.99 -16.44
CA ALA A 27 -7.11 24.77 -15.88
C ALA A 27 -8.23 25.18 -14.93
N GLU A 28 -9.47 24.93 -15.35
CA GLU A 28 -10.63 24.99 -14.50
C GLU A 28 -10.30 24.18 -13.24
N SER A 29 -10.26 24.85 -12.10
CA SER A 29 -10.22 24.19 -10.80
C SER A 29 -11.57 23.53 -10.58
N GLY A 30 -11.78 22.41 -11.26
CA GLY A 30 -12.86 21.49 -11.00
C GLY A 30 -12.61 20.90 -9.62
N GLY A 31 -13.30 21.46 -8.62
CA GLY A 31 -13.48 20.86 -7.30
C GLY A 31 -14.29 19.57 -7.40
N GLY A 32 -13.74 18.57 -8.09
CA GLY A 32 -14.18 17.19 -7.95
C GLY A 32 -13.76 16.68 -6.57
N PRO A 33 -14.48 15.71 -6.00
CA PRO A 33 -14.05 15.08 -4.75
C PRO A 33 -12.62 14.57 -4.92
N ALA A 34 -11.74 14.91 -3.97
CA ALA A 34 -10.37 14.44 -3.96
C ALA A 34 -10.38 12.90 -4.05
N LYS A 35 -9.63 12.35 -5.01
CA LYS A 35 -9.56 10.90 -5.19
C LYS A 35 -8.88 10.30 -3.95
N PRO A 36 -9.46 9.25 -3.33
CA PRO A 36 -8.84 8.61 -2.17
C PRO A 36 -7.43 8.13 -2.53
N VAL A 37 -6.49 8.43 -1.64
CA VAL A 37 -5.08 8.02 -1.81
C VAL A 37 -4.98 6.57 -1.37
N SER A 38 -4.52 5.70 -2.28
CA SER A 38 -4.39 4.27 -2.00
C SER A 38 -2.94 3.80 -2.13
N GLN A 39 -2.47 3.03 -1.15
CA GLN A 39 -1.13 2.43 -1.16
C GLN A 39 -1.21 0.92 -0.90
N THR A 40 -0.28 0.15 -1.46
CA THR A 40 -0.21 -1.30 -1.27
C THR A 40 1.05 -1.66 -0.48
N TYR A 41 0.87 -2.47 0.56
CA TYR A 41 1.94 -2.96 1.42
C TYR A 41 2.03 -4.48 1.30
N VAL A 42 3.24 -5.03 1.32
CA VAL A 42 3.46 -6.48 1.39
C VAL A 42 4.07 -6.80 2.74
N LEU A 43 3.43 -7.69 3.51
CA LEU A 43 3.86 -8.06 4.85
C LEU A 43 4.09 -9.56 4.95
N ALA A 44 5.15 -9.93 5.68
CA ALA A 44 5.34 -11.27 6.23
C ALA A 44 4.90 -11.32 7.72
N PRO A 45 4.60 -12.50 8.28
CA PRO A 45 4.22 -12.62 9.69
C PRO A 45 5.25 -11.99 10.62
N GLY A 46 4.79 -11.18 11.57
CA GLY A 46 5.61 -10.41 12.49
C GLY A 46 6.11 -9.06 11.94
N GLN A 47 5.98 -8.78 10.64
CA GLN A 47 6.39 -7.49 10.09
C GLN A 47 5.41 -6.37 10.42
N THR A 48 5.97 -5.17 10.58
CA THR A 48 5.25 -3.93 10.83
C THR A 48 5.62 -2.91 9.76
N VAL A 49 4.61 -2.18 9.26
CA VAL A 49 4.78 -1.07 8.32
C VAL A 49 4.17 0.20 8.90
N ASN A 50 4.76 1.34 8.56
CA ASN A 50 4.20 2.65 8.90
C ASN A 50 3.24 3.07 7.78
N LEU A 51 1.97 3.33 8.13
CA LEU A 51 0.97 3.80 7.18
C LEU A 51 0.94 5.33 7.10
N ALA A 52 1.13 5.97 8.26
CA ALA A 52 1.13 7.42 8.46
C ALA A 52 1.87 7.75 9.77
N PRO A 53 2.14 9.02 10.11
CA PRO A 53 2.66 9.38 11.42
C PRO A 53 1.79 8.80 12.54
N ASN A 54 2.43 8.19 13.54
CA ASN A 54 1.77 7.52 14.67
C ASN A 54 0.78 6.42 14.28
N THR A 55 0.87 5.87 13.06
CA THR A 55 -0.01 4.82 12.56
C THR A 55 0.81 3.68 11.98
N THR A 56 0.76 2.52 12.63
CA THR A 56 1.50 1.32 12.21
C THR A 56 0.56 0.14 12.03
N LEU A 57 0.85 -0.70 11.06
CA LEU A 57 0.14 -1.94 10.83
C LEU A 57 1.10 -3.12 10.92
N LYS A 58 0.77 -4.11 11.75
CA LYS A 58 1.51 -5.35 11.89
C LYS A 58 0.69 -6.52 11.34
N LEU A 59 1.30 -7.39 10.55
CA LEU A 59 0.75 -8.73 10.31
C LEU A 59 1.14 -9.62 11.49
N ASP A 60 0.20 -9.87 12.39
CA ASP A 60 0.50 -10.60 13.62
C ASP A 60 0.52 -12.12 13.40
N LYS A 61 -0.49 -12.65 12.73
CA LYS A 61 -0.66 -14.09 12.54
C LYS A 61 -1.24 -14.44 11.18
N VAL A 62 -0.76 -15.54 10.61
CA VAL A 62 -1.37 -16.23 9.47
C VAL A 62 -1.90 -17.57 9.96
N ASN A 63 -3.17 -17.85 9.66
CA ASN A 63 -3.80 -19.12 9.95
C ASN A 63 -4.24 -19.78 8.64
N ASP A 64 -3.45 -20.73 8.16
CA ASP A 64 -3.73 -21.46 6.94
C ASP A 64 -4.25 -22.86 7.27
N SER A 65 -5.56 -23.04 7.12
CA SER A 65 -6.25 -24.31 7.31
C SER A 65 -6.68 -24.95 5.99
N ARG A 66 -6.23 -24.39 4.86
CA ARG A 66 -6.61 -24.89 3.54
C ARG A 66 -6.14 -26.33 3.37
N CYS A 67 -6.96 -27.13 2.71
CA CYS A 67 -6.66 -28.53 2.50
C CYS A 67 -5.36 -28.69 1.68
N ARG A 68 -4.35 -29.29 2.30
CA ARG A 68 -3.03 -29.46 1.69
C ARG A 68 -3.01 -30.67 0.75
N PRO A 69 -2.28 -30.60 -0.37
CA PRO A 69 -2.02 -31.78 -1.19
C PRO A 69 -1.44 -32.94 -0.36
N GLY A 70 -2.03 -34.13 -0.52
CA GLY A 70 -1.66 -35.33 0.24
C GLY A 70 -2.33 -35.47 1.61
N ALA A 71 -3.15 -34.51 2.04
CA ALA A 71 -3.99 -34.64 3.22
C ALA A 71 -5.38 -35.20 2.88
N VAL A 72 -6.01 -35.86 3.85
CA VAL A 72 -7.44 -36.20 3.80
C VAL A 72 -8.20 -35.13 4.57
N CYS A 73 -9.03 -34.35 3.89
CA CYS A 73 -9.74 -33.23 4.48
C CYS A 73 -11.25 -33.48 4.48
N VAL A 74 -11.90 -33.18 5.61
CA VAL A 74 -13.37 -33.22 5.73
C VAL A 74 -13.99 -31.94 5.15
N TRP A 75 -13.27 -30.81 5.16
CA TRP A 75 -13.68 -29.51 4.60
C TRP A 75 -12.53 -28.83 3.85
N LYS A 76 -12.85 -27.91 2.92
CA LYS A 76 -11.87 -27.15 2.10
C LYS A 76 -10.87 -26.35 2.94
N GLY A 77 -11.34 -25.82 4.08
CA GLY A 77 -10.57 -24.88 4.91
C GLY A 77 -10.43 -23.51 4.25
N TYR A 78 -9.74 -22.60 4.94
CA TYR A 78 -9.49 -21.23 4.48
C TYR A 78 -8.18 -20.71 5.06
N ILE A 79 -7.71 -19.58 4.54
CA ILE A 79 -6.59 -18.84 5.09
C ILE A 79 -7.06 -17.49 5.62
N SER A 80 -6.61 -17.13 6.81
CA SER A 80 -6.93 -15.86 7.45
C SER A 80 -5.69 -15.16 8.00
N PHE A 81 -5.76 -13.83 8.05
CA PHE A 81 -4.68 -12.93 8.43
C PHE A 81 -5.17 -12.05 9.58
N THR A 82 -4.47 -12.10 10.70
CA THR A 82 -4.73 -11.24 11.85
C THR A 82 -3.80 -10.05 11.78
N PHE A 83 -4.38 -8.86 11.71
CA PHE A 83 -3.65 -7.60 11.70
C PHE A 83 -3.85 -6.85 13.01
N ILE A 84 -2.79 -6.17 13.46
CA ILE A 84 -2.84 -5.22 14.56
C ILE A 84 -2.56 -3.83 13.99
N LEU A 85 -3.53 -2.94 14.13
CA LEU A 85 -3.41 -1.53 13.77
C LEU A 85 -3.18 -0.73 15.05
N THR A 86 -2.08 0.00 15.11
CA THR A 86 -1.80 0.94 16.19
C THR A 86 -1.90 2.36 15.66
N HIS A 87 -2.76 3.18 16.25
CA HIS A 87 -2.97 4.59 15.88
C HIS A 87 -3.03 5.46 17.13
N GLY A 88 -2.16 6.46 17.22
CA GLY A 88 -2.13 7.37 18.38
C GLY A 88 -1.91 6.64 19.72
N GLY A 89 -1.18 5.53 19.71
CA GLY A 89 -0.93 4.69 20.89
C GLY A 89 -2.05 3.69 21.24
N GLN A 90 -3.20 3.73 20.55
CA GLN A 90 -4.27 2.74 20.70
C GLN A 90 -4.10 1.62 19.69
N SER A 91 -4.24 0.36 20.12
CA SER A 91 -4.15 -0.80 19.24
C SER A 91 -5.51 -1.47 19.07
N SER A 92 -5.88 -1.79 17.83
CA SER A 92 -7.03 -2.63 17.49
C SER A 92 -6.59 -3.82 16.65
N GLN A 93 -7.35 -4.92 16.75
CA GLN A 93 -7.11 -6.13 15.99
C GLN A 93 -8.29 -6.40 15.05
N PHE A 94 -7.99 -6.83 13.84
CA PHE A 94 -9.00 -7.29 12.88
C PHE A 94 -8.47 -8.46 12.07
N VAL A 95 -9.40 -9.24 11.51
CA VAL A 95 -9.09 -10.42 10.70
C VAL A 95 -9.61 -10.20 9.29
N LEU A 96 -8.75 -10.45 8.32
CA LEU A 96 -9.15 -10.55 6.91
C LEU A 96 -8.93 -11.98 6.41
N ALA A 97 -9.80 -12.46 5.55
CA ALA A 97 -9.69 -13.80 4.98
C ALA A 97 -10.37 -13.87 3.60
N GLU A 98 -9.91 -14.81 2.78
CA GLU A 98 -10.61 -15.25 1.58
C GLU A 98 -11.39 -16.55 1.90
N ASP A 99 -12.59 -16.69 1.35
CA ASP A 99 -13.45 -17.88 1.46
C ASP A 99 -13.81 -18.35 2.89
N MET A 100 -13.51 -17.56 3.93
CA MET A 100 -13.88 -17.87 5.31
C MET A 100 -15.38 -17.62 5.52
N PRO A 101 -16.14 -18.57 6.09
CA PRO A 101 -17.55 -18.35 6.43
C PRO A 101 -17.72 -17.16 7.38
N ASN A 102 -18.56 -16.20 7.00
CA ASN A 102 -18.75 -14.92 7.71
C ASN A 102 -17.47 -14.07 7.85
N GLY A 103 -16.40 -14.41 7.11
CA GLY A 103 -15.21 -13.61 6.99
C GLY A 103 -15.36 -12.55 5.90
N SER A 104 -14.44 -11.59 5.90
CA SER A 104 -14.36 -10.56 4.87
C SER A 104 -12.91 -10.41 4.40
N ASN A 105 -12.72 -10.13 3.12
CA ASN A 105 -11.41 -9.80 2.56
C ASN A 105 -11.06 -8.31 2.75
N ASN A 106 -11.97 -7.52 3.33
CA ASN A 106 -11.78 -6.11 3.60
C ASN A 106 -12.36 -5.71 4.96
N ALA A 107 -11.78 -4.66 5.56
CA ALA A 107 -12.27 -4.06 6.79
C ALA A 107 -11.97 -2.57 6.81
N THR A 108 -12.80 -1.80 7.50
CA THR A 108 -12.53 -0.40 7.79
C THR A 108 -12.18 -0.27 9.26
N GLN A 109 -11.03 0.33 9.56
CA GLN A 109 -10.59 0.62 10.93
C GLN A 109 -10.05 2.05 10.98
N GLN A 110 -10.55 2.85 11.94
CA GLN A 110 -10.04 4.21 12.17
C GLN A 110 -10.00 5.09 10.90
N GLY A 111 -11.02 4.95 10.03
CA GLY A 111 -11.12 5.70 8.76
C GLY A 111 -10.28 5.16 7.61
N LEU A 112 -9.46 4.14 7.83
CA LEU A 112 -8.67 3.46 6.81
C LEU A 112 -9.41 2.21 6.32
N LYS A 113 -9.53 2.06 5.00
CA LYS A 113 -10.07 0.84 4.40
C LYS A 113 -8.93 -0.08 3.99
N PHE A 114 -8.95 -1.30 4.50
CA PHE A 114 -7.99 -2.35 4.23
C PHE A 114 -8.63 -3.39 3.32
N THR A 115 -7.94 -3.79 2.25
CA THR A 115 -8.38 -4.83 1.32
C THR A 115 -7.24 -5.81 1.06
N LEU A 116 -7.47 -7.10 1.29
CA LEU A 116 -6.53 -8.15 0.93
C LEU A 116 -6.28 -8.16 -0.57
N GLY A 117 -5.02 -8.34 -0.95
CA GLY A 117 -4.58 -8.58 -2.31
C GLY A 117 -3.91 -9.94 -2.42
N THR A 118 -2.89 -10.00 -3.29
CA THR A 118 -2.09 -11.19 -3.56
C THR A 118 -1.52 -11.85 -2.30
N LEU A 119 -1.69 -13.16 -2.23
CA LEU A 119 -1.11 -14.04 -1.23
C LEU A 119 0.00 -14.89 -1.85
N GLU A 120 1.10 -15.04 -1.11
CA GLU A 120 2.17 -15.99 -1.41
C GLU A 120 2.38 -16.92 -0.19
N PRO A 121 2.34 -18.25 -0.36
CA PRO A 121 1.95 -18.97 -1.57
C PRO A 121 0.42 -18.89 -1.81
N ALA A 122 0.05 -18.68 -3.07
CA ALA A 122 -1.35 -18.57 -3.49
C ALA A 122 -2.13 -19.87 -3.24
N GLU A 123 -1.48 -21.03 -3.37
CA GLU A 123 -2.06 -22.34 -3.10
C GLU A 123 -1.49 -22.98 -1.83
N PRO A 124 -2.21 -23.91 -1.19
CA PRO A 124 -1.71 -24.62 -0.01
C PRO A 124 -0.51 -25.49 -0.38
N THR A 125 0.57 -25.41 0.41
CA THR A 125 1.74 -26.25 0.19
C THR A 125 1.45 -27.72 0.55
N PRO A 126 2.12 -28.70 -0.07
CA PRO A 126 1.97 -30.11 0.27
C PRO A 126 2.19 -30.40 1.76
N LEU A 127 1.55 -31.45 2.26
CA LEU A 127 1.58 -31.85 3.69
C LEU A 127 3.01 -31.99 4.25
N ASN A 128 3.93 -32.54 3.44
CA ASN A 128 5.30 -32.86 3.82
C ASN A 128 6.34 -31.82 3.33
N ALA A 129 5.89 -30.67 2.84
CA ALA A 129 6.78 -29.58 2.46
C ALA A 129 7.28 -28.80 3.70
N PRO A 130 8.42 -28.10 3.62
CA PRO A 130 8.82 -27.13 4.63
C PRO A 130 7.72 -26.07 4.86
N PRO A 131 7.65 -25.45 6.06
CA PRO A 131 6.72 -24.36 6.32
C PRO A 131 6.89 -23.22 5.28
N PRO A 132 5.79 -22.75 4.66
CA PRO A 132 5.88 -21.69 3.67
C PRO A 132 6.22 -20.35 4.31
N ALA A 133 7.01 -19.56 3.57
CA ALA A 133 7.26 -18.16 3.90
C ALA A 133 6.07 -17.30 3.41
N TYR A 134 5.08 -17.11 4.28
CA TYR A 134 3.90 -16.34 3.91
C TYR A 134 4.20 -14.86 3.64
N LYS A 135 3.61 -14.33 2.57
CA LYS A 135 3.50 -12.90 2.31
C LYS A 135 2.09 -12.58 1.85
N VAL A 136 1.58 -11.43 2.26
CA VAL A 136 0.27 -10.93 1.81
C VAL A 136 0.38 -9.47 1.43
N SER A 137 -0.18 -9.12 0.27
CA SER A 137 -0.35 -7.73 -0.11
C SER A 137 -1.66 -7.19 0.45
N LEU A 138 -1.61 -5.94 0.90
CA LEU A 138 -2.73 -5.26 1.51
C LEU A 138 -2.82 -3.86 0.91
N ARG A 139 -3.94 -3.58 0.25
CA ARG A 139 -4.27 -2.24 -0.19
C ARG A 139 -4.90 -1.48 0.97
N VAL A 140 -4.41 -0.28 1.21
CA VAL A 140 -4.92 0.64 2.21
C VAL A 140 -5.38 1.90 1.50
N ASP A 141 -6.67 2.20 1.59
CA ASP A 141 -7.28 3.41 1.06
C ASP A 141 -7.52 4.41 2.21
N ILE A 142 -6.99 5.61 2.05
CA ILE A 142 -7.21 6.74 2.96
C ILE A 142 -8.38 7.55 2.38
N SER A 143 -9.46 7.64 3.14
CA SER A 143 -10.65 8.45 2.80
C SER A 143 -10.48 9.89 3.26
#